data_AF-A0A2T5X6V3-F1
#
_entry.id   AF-A0A2T5X6V3-F1
#
_cell.length_a   1.000
_cell.length_b   1.000
_cell.length_c   1.000
_cell.angle_alpha   90.00
_cell.angle_beta   90.00
_cell.angle_gamma   90.00
#
_symmetry.space_group_name_H-M   'P 1'
#
loop_
_entity.id
_entity.type
_entity.pdbx_description
1 polymer ?
#
loop_
_entity_poly.entity_id
_entity_poly.type
_entity_poly.pdbx_seq_one_letter_code
_entity_poly.pdbx_strand_id
1 'polypeptide(L)' 'MSIEVDPFYSNGNPRFSGDYLDGEMHGPWTFFRADGSVMRTGEFDRGRQVGDWTTYTRDGSVVKVTSFPQ' A
#
# COMPACT_ATOMS: atom_id res chain seq x y z
N MET A 1 -23.14 -2.25 2.40
CA MET A 1 -22.22 -2.60 3.49
C MET A 1 -20.89 -1.96 3.15
N SER A 2 -20.53 -0.86 3.82
CA SER A 2 -19.20 -0.27 3.72
C SER A 2 -18.27 -1.14 4.57
N ILE A 3 -17.26 -1.75 3.97
CA ILE A 3 -16.24 -2.46 4.73
C ILE A 3 -15.30 -1.37 5.25
N GLU A 4 -15.49 -0.98 6.50
CA GLU A 4 -14.49 -0.16 7.20
C GLU A 4 -13.31 -1.07 7.51
N VAL A 5 -12.27 -0.97 6.68
CA VAL A 5 -10.99 -1.62 6.97
C VAL A 5 -10.29 -0.78 8.02
N ASP A 6 -10.07 -1.35 9.21
CA ASP A 6 -9.26 -0.71 10.23
C ASP A 6 -7.89 -0.34 9.65
N PRO A 7 -7.49 0.95 9.70
CA PRO A 7 -6.22 1.39 9.11
C PRO A 7 -5.02 0.91 9.93
N PHE A 8 -5.24 0.31 11.10
CA PHE A 8 -4.20 -0.15 12.02
C PHE A 8 -4.32 -1.66 12.31
N TYR A 9 -3.18 -2.29 12.59
CA TYR A 9 -3.12 -3.61 13.20
C TYR A 9 -3.44 -3.54 14.70
N SER A 10 -3.70 -4.69 15.33
CA SER A 10 -4.00 -4.79 16.76
C SER A 10 -2.90 -4.25 17.69
N ASN A 11 -1.68 -4.09 17.17
CA ASN A 11 -0.55 -3.50 17.87
C ASN A 11 -0.37 -1.99 17.61
N GLY A 12 -1.29 -1.36 16.88
CA GLY A 12 -1.26 0.07 16.56
C GLY A 12 -0.42 0.44 15.33
N ASN A 13 0.24 -0.52 14.67
CA ASN A 13 1.00 -0.23 13.45
C ASN A 13 0.04 0.03 12.27
N PRO A 14 0.32 1.01 11.40
CA PRO A 14 -0.52 1.24 10.23
C PRO A 14 -0.45 0.05 9.26
N ARG A 15 -1.55 -0.25 8.58
CA ARG A 15 -1.62 -1.25 7.51
C ARG A 15 -1.18 -0.68 6.18
N PHE A 16 -1.42 0.61 5.98
CA PHE A 16 -1.06 1.35 4.79
C PHE A 16 -0.90 2.84 5.12
N SER A 17 -0.19 3.54 4.26
CA SER A 17 -0.06 5.00 4.26
C SER A 17 -0.08 5.49 2.82
N GLY A 18 -0.86 6.52 2.57
CA GLY A 18 -1.02 7.15 1.27
C GLY A 18 -2.18 8.13 1.31
N ASP A 19 -2.38 8.85 0.21
CA ASP A 19 -3.36 9.91 0.11
C ASP A 19 -4.62 9.47 -0.64
N TYR A 20 -5.72 10.15 -0.34
CA TYR A 20 -6.98 10.00 -1.06
C TYR A 20 -7.29 11.30 -1.82
N LEU A 21 -7.69 11.16 -3.08
CA LEU A 21 -8.22 12.22 -3.92
C LEU A 21 -9.68 11.88 -4.25
N ASP A 22 -10.60 12.79 -3.93
CA ASP A 22 -12.06 12.61 -4.14
C ASP A 22 -12.64 11.33 -3.52
N GLY A 23 -12.04 10.86 -2.42
CA GLY A 23 -12.43 9.62 -1.73
C GLY A 23 -11.81 8.35 -2.32
N GLU A 24 -10.99 8.47 -3.36
CA GLU A 24 -10.27 7.35 -3.99
C GLU A 24 -8.78 7.41 -3.69
N MET A 25 -8.11 6.26 -3.59
CA MET A 25 -6.67 6.20 -3.35
C MET A 25 -5.92 6.87 -4.50
N HIS A 26 -4.99 7.78 -4.20
CA HIS A 26 -4.23 8.51 -5.22
C HIS A 26 -2.80 8.80 -4.74
N GLY A 27 -1.86 8.85 -5.69
CA GLY A 27 -0.45 9.14 -5.43
C GLY A 27 0.32 7.93 -4.89
N PRO A 28 1.42 8.15 -4.15
CA PRO A 28 2.26 7.08 -3.62
C PRO A 28 1.64 6.41 -2.41
N TRP A 29 1.73 5.09 -2.38
CA TRP A 29 1.17 4.24 -1.34
C TRP A 29 2.18 3.23 -0.83
N THR A 30 2.22 3.08 0.48
CA THR A 30 3.02 2.08 1.19
C THR A 30 2.12 1.21 2.02
N PHE A 31 2.28 -0.10 1.90
CA PHE A 31 1.62 -1.11 2.72
C PHE A 31 2.64 -1.71 3.67
N PHE A 32 2.24 -1.86 4.93
CA PHE A 32 3.08 -2.41 5.98
C PHE A 32 2.53 -3.75 6.44
N ARG A 33 3.38 -4.55 7.06
CA ARG A 33 2.99 -5.74 7.80
C ARG A 33 2.68 -5.38 9.26
N ALA A 34 2.11 -6.34 9.99
CA ALA A 34 1.83 -6.18 11.40
C ALA A 34 3.07 -5.76 12.21
N ASP A 35 4.25 -6.23 11.85
CA ASP A 35 5.49 -5.87 12.54
C ASP A 35 6.08 -4.51 12.14
N GLY A 36 5.41 -3.75 11.26
CA GLY A 36 5.86 -2.45 10.75
C GLY A 36 6.81 -2.54 9.56
N SER A 37 7.24 -3.75 9.14
CA SER A 37 8.06 -3.89 7.92
C SER A 37 7.26 -3.52 6.67
N VAL A 38 7.92 -2.91 5.68
CA VAL A 38 7.29 -2.58 4.40
C VAL A 38 6.96 -3.87 3.67
N MET A 39 5.69 -4.05 3.35
CA MET A 39 5.19 -5.17 2.57
C MET A 39 5.26 -4.85 1.08
N ARG A 40 4.74 -3.68 0.69
CA ARG A 40 4.59 -3.32 -0.71
C ARG A 40 4.52 -1.81 -0.87
N THR A 41 5.12 -1.27 -1.92
CA THR A 41 4.96 0.13 -2.33
C THR A 41 4.49 0.20 -3.78
N GLY A 42 3.88 1.32 -4.15
CA GLY A 42 3.47 1.61 -5.51
C GLY A 42 2.63 2.87 -5.55
N GLU A 43 1.99 3.11 -6.68
CA GLU A 43 1.15 4.28 -6.87
C GLU A 43 -0.28 3.89 -7.23
N PHE A 44 -1.22 4.71 -6.77
CA PHE A 44 -2.60 4.67 -7.22
C PHE A 44 -2.96 5.91 -8.01
N ASP A 45 -3.79 5.74 -9.02
CA ASP A 45 -4.52 6.80 -9.68
C ASP A 45 -6.02 6.52 -9.59
N ARG A 46 -6.72 7.30 -8.75
CA ARG A 46 -8.18 7.19 -8.56
C ARG A 46 -8.63 5.76 -8.29
N GLY A 47 -8.02 5.16 -7.26
CA GLY A 47 -8.31 3.79 -6.83
C GLY A 47 -7.67 2.69 -7.67
N ARG A 48 -7.02 3.00 -8.80
CA ARG A 48 -6.38 2.01 -9.68
C ARG A 48 -4.89 1.96 -9.46
N GLN A 49 -4.33 0.75 -9.40
CA GLN A 49 -2.88 0.57 -9.30
C GLN A 49 -2.21 0.99 -10.61
N VAL A 50 -1.26 1.90 -10.52
CA VAL A 50 -0.50 2.43 -11.66
C VAL A 50 1.00 2.40 -11.37
N GLY A 51 1.81 2.41 -12.43
CA GLY A 51 3.27 2.41 -12.32
C GLY A 51 3.83 1.11 -11.73
N ASP A 52 5.02 1.21 -11.14
CA ASP A 52 5.75 0.06 -10.62
C ASP A 52 5.36 -0.25 -9.17
N TRP A 53 4.88 -1.46 -8.97
CA TRP A 53 4.54 -2.01 -7.67
C TRP A 53 5.63 -2.94 -7.18
N THR A 54 6.30 -2.55 -6.10
CA THR A 54 7.41 -3.30 -5.52
C THR A 54 6.95 -4.00 -4.26
N THR A 55 7.10 -5.33 -4.22
CA THR A 55 6.89 -6.16 -3.03
C THR A 55 8.22 -6.46 -2.39
N TYR A 56 8.31 -6.27 -1.08
CA TYR A 56 9.52 -6.48 -0.31
C TYR A 56 9.41 -7.72 0.56
N THR A 57 10.52 -8.29 0.98
CA THR A 57 10.61 -9.28 2.05
C THR A 57 10.49 -8.57 3.41
N ARG A 58 10.61 -9.34 4.51
CA ARG A 58 10.57 -8.80 5.87
C ARG A 58 11.85 -8.05 6.25
N ASP A 59 12.97 -8.39 5.63
CA ASP A 59 14.28 -7.73 5.73
C ASP A 59 14.43 -6.52 4.80
N GLY A 60 13.42 -6.22 3.97
CA GLY A 60 13.41 -5.07 3.07
C GLY A 60 14.00 -5.33 1.67
N SER A 61 14.37 -6.57 1.36
CA SER A 61 14.83 -6.96 0.02
C SER A 61 13.67 -7.01 -0.98
N VAL A 62 13.90 -6.67 -2.24
CA VAL A 62 12.85 -6.72 -3.27
C VAL A 62 12.57 -8.16 -3.69
N VAL A 63 11.31 -8.58 -3.57
CA VAL A 63 10.81 -9.89 -4.03
C VAL A 63 10.34 -9.82 -5.47
N LYS A 64 9.58 -8.78 -5.79
CA LYS A 64 8.87 -8.68 -7.08
C LYS A 64 8.58 -7.22 -7.40
N VAL A 65 8.82 -6.84 -8.64
CA VAL A 65 8.32 -5.61 -9.24
C VAL A 65 7.26 -5.98 -10.27
N THR A 66 6.12 -5.30 -10.26
CA THR A 66 5.04 -5.47 -11.23
C THR A 66 4.66 -4.11 -11.79
N SER A 67 4.80 -3.94 -13.08
CA SER A 67 4.43 -2.69 -13.76
C SER A 67 2.97 -2.75 -14.18
N PHE A 68 2.21 -1.72 -13.79
CA PHE A 68 0.83 -1.50 -14.21
C PHE A 68 0.76 -0.30 -15.16
N PRO A 69 -0.11 -0.35 -16.18
CA PRO A 69 -0.33 0.81 -17.05
C PRO A 69 -0.87 1.98 -16.23
N GLN A 70 -0.40 3.18 -16.56
CA GLN A 70 -0.87 4.45 -16.02
C GLN A 70 -2.03 4.99 -16.85
#